data_AF-A0A6J2YME2-F1
#
_entry.id   AF-A0A6J2YME2-F1
#
_cell.length_a   1.000
_cell.length_b   1.000
_cell.length_c   1.000
_cell.angle_alpha   90.00
_cell.angle_beta   90.00
_cell.angle_gamma   90.00
#
_symmetry.space_group_name_H-M   'P 1'
#
loop_
_entity.id
_entity.type
_entity.pdbx_description
1 polymer ?
#
loop_
_entity_poly.entity_id
_entity_poly.type
_entity_poly.pdbx_seq_one_letter_code
_entity_poly.pdbx_strand_id
1 'polypeptide(L)'
;MRELNLLLRQQSGGNLYVEENSCREVDPDSVTPAAELDSDTSDNYETLKLELVNVQLEEAEALEQHRILRNNYALLEVVLEHIMSHLECVIIEIKSSSRLAHFLNLYCVQERCLDEETSSLLKKLNQINNVSSLEALKTQLICTINNRDHIKILNEQFEEKYNNFRLALKNFKIILEILNVHNDSLSKLKKQFKEILMDYQHCRCILEREYPFAIAEKAKVLLDCLTSLGESYKYFKDESGILGNVFRNVARNIQENEYILVKKENLLSAQCSTANS
;
A
#
# COMPACT_ATOMS: atom_id res chain seq x y z
N MET A 1 13.45 -21.41 14.33
CA MET A 1 12.40 -22.34 14.83
C MET A 1 12.91 -23.55 15.64
N ARG A 2 14.20 -23.93 15.67
CA ARG A 2 14.66 -25.13 16.41
C ARG A 2 15.00 -24.92 17.90
N GLU A 3 15.15 -23.69 18.38
CA GLU A 3 15.67 -23.44 19.73
C GLU A 3 14.61 -23.21 20.82
N LEU A 4 13.39 -22.76 20.47
CA LEU A 4 12.33 -22.51 21.45
C LEU A 4 11.67 -23.79 22.00
N ASN A 5 11.91 -24.94 21.37
CA ASN A 5 11.27 -26.23 21.70
C ASN A 5 12.05 -27.09 22.70
N LEU A 6 13.20 -26.62 23.18
CA LEU A 6 14.08 -27.40 24.07
C LEU A 6 13.56 -27.48 25.51
N LEU A 7 12.84 -26.47 26.01
CA LEU A 7 12.34 -26.46 27.39
C LEU A 7 11.09 -27.33 27.58
N LEU A 8 10.22 -27.45 26.59
CA LEU A 8 9.04 -28.35 26.66
C LEU A 8 9.44 -29.83 26.53
N ARG A 9 10.48 -30.16 25.76
CA ARG A 9 10.95 -31.55 25.60
C ARG A 9 11.72 -32.08 26.81
N GLN A 10 12.39 -31.22 27.58
CA GLN A 10 13.11 -31.65 28.78
C GLN A 10 12.20 -32.01 29.95
N GLN A 11 10.95 -31.56 29.95
CA GLN A 11 9.97 -31.92 31.00
C GLN A 11 9.21 -33.24 30.71
N SER A 12 9.24 -33.75 29.47
CA SER A 12 8.51 -34.97 29.09
C SER A 12 9.37 -36.25 29.03
N GLY A 13 10.66 -36.19 29.41
CA GLY A 13 11.65 -37.25 29.15
C GLY A 13 12.25 -37.93 30.38
N GLY A 14 11.60 -37.92 31.54
CA GLY A 14 12.10 -38.52 32.78
C GLY A 14 11.25 -39.67 33.29
N ASN A 15 11.79 -40.89 33.18
CA ASN A 15 11.52 -42.13 33.94
C ASN A 15 10.21 -42.91 33.73
N LEU A 16 10.36 -44.06 33.07
CA LEU A 16 9.63 -45.31 33.34
C LEU A 16 10.61 -46.48 33.21
N TYR A 17 11.45 -46.67 34.24
CA TYR A 17 11.99 -47.98 34.57
C TYR A 17 11.25 -48.46 35.81
N VAL A 18 10.54 -49.57 35.63
CA VAL A 18 9.69 -50.24 36.61
C VAL A 18 10.57 -50.99 37.62
N GLU A 19 10.14 -50.89 38.87
CA GLU A 19 10.70 -51.46 40.10
C GLU A 19 10.84 -52.99 40.09
N GLU A 20 11.84 -53.50 40.80
CA GLU A 20 11.72 -54.75 41.56
C GLU A 20 12.14 -54.51 43.01
N ASN A 21 11.22 -54.89 43.91
CA ASN A 21 11.25 -54.75 45.36
C ASN A 21 12.39 -55.51 46.04
N SER A 22 12.98 -54.91 47.07
CA SER A 22 13.63 -55.64 48.16
C SER A 22 13.40 -54.90 49.49
N CYS A 23 12.63 -55.55 50.36
CA CYS A 23 12.23 -55.07 51.67
C CYS A 23 13.44 -54.83 52.59
N ARG A 24 13.54 -53.62 53.15
CA ARG A 24 14.24 -53.38 54.43
C ARG A 24 13.44 -52.38 55.26
N GLU A 25 13.01 -52.85 56.43
CA GLU A 25 12.51 -52.05 57.55
C GLU A 25 13.63 -51.13 58.05
N VAL A 26 13.39 -49.82 58.11
CA VAL A 26 14.16 -48.86 58.92
C VAL A 26 13.23 -47.76 59.45
N ASP A 27 13.23 -47.66 60.77
CA ASP A 27 12.81 -46.64 61.76
C ASP A 27 11.80 -45.50 61.46
N PRO A 28 10.89 -45.20 62.42
CA PRO A 28 9.84 -44.20 62.33
C PRO A 28 10.26 -42.81 62.86
N ASP A 29 11.47 -42.34 62.55
CA ASP A 29 11.93 -40.99 62.96
C ASP A 29 12.71 -40.31 61.83
N SER A 30 12.02 -39.98 60.72
CA SER A 30 12.46 -38.88 59.84
C SER A 30 11.36 -38.54 58.82
N VAL A 31 10.49 -37.60 59.18
CA VAL A 31 9.73 -36.85 58.17
C VAL A 31 9.99 -35.37 58.41
N THR A 32 11.04 -34.94 57.71
CA THR A 32 11.15 -33.71 56.90
C THR A 32 10.28 -32.52 57.33
N PRO A 33 10.90 -31.37 57.67
CA PRO A 33 10.18 -30.11 57.70
C PRO A 33 9.57 -29.88 56.31
N ALA A 34 8.29 -29.50 56.30
CA ALA A 34 7.65 -28.95 55.11
C ALA A 34 8.61 -27.93 54.48
N ALA A 35 8.92 -28.13 53.20
CA ALA A 35 9.71 -27.18 52.43
C ALA A 35 9.04 -25.81 52.54
N GLU A 36 9.63 -24.94 53.37
CA GLU A 36 9.33 -23.52 53.40
C GLU A 36 9.56 -23.02 51.97
N LEU A 37 8.48 -22.64 51.30
CA LEU A 37 8.55 -21.84 50.09
C LEU A 37 9.25 -20.53 50.49
N ASP A 38 10.54 -20.42 50.14
CA ASP A 38 11.34 -19.22 50.32
C ASP A 38 10.54 -17.98 49.90
N SER A 39 10.27 -17.06 50.83
CA SER A 39 9.56 -15.80 50.56
C SER A 39 10.19 -15.01 49.40
N ASP A 40 11.50 -15.15 49.21
CA ASP A 40 12.27 -14.55 48.11
C ASP A 40 11.89 -15.06 46.72
N THR A 41 11.31 -16.27 46.60
CA THR A 41 10.85 -16.80 45.30
C THR A 41 9.53 -16.19 44.87
N SER A 42 8.65 -15.87 45.83
CA SER A 42 7.34 -15.24 45.58
C SER A 42 7.49 -13.78 45.13
N ASP A 43 8.39 -13.02 45.77
CA ASP A 43 8.60 -11.61 45.45
C ASP A 43 9.25 -11.41 44.07
N ASN A 44 10.18 -12.28 43.69
CA ASN A 44 10.80 -12.28 42.37
C ASN A 44 9.78 -12.58 41.26
N TYR A 45 8.83 -13.46 41.53
CA TYR A 45 7.79 -13.86 40.61
C TYR A 45 6.77 -12.73 40.35
N GLU A 46 6.30 -12.06 41.40
CA GLU A 46 5.41 -10.90 41.26
C GLU A 46 6.12 -9.72 40.58
N THR A 47 7.41 -9.51 40.88
CA THR A 47 8.22 -8.50 40.17
C THR A 47 8.30 -8.79 38.67
N LEU A 48 8.48 -10.05 38.28
CA LEU A 48 8.53 -10.47 36.87
C LEU A 48 7.20 -10.32 36.15
N LYS A 49 6.08 -10.61 36.81
CA LYS A 49 4.75 -10.31 36.25
C LYS A 49 4.58 -8.83 35.98
N LEU A 50 4.98 -7.99 36.93
CA LEU A 50 4.85 -6.54 36.81
C LEU A 50 5.77 -5.99 35.70
N GLU A 51 7.01 -6.47 35.61
CA GLU A 51 7.94 -6.15 34.51
C GLU A 51 7.32 -6.56 33.15
N LEU A 52 6.71 -7.75 33.07
CA LEU A 52 6.07 -8.20 31.85
C LEU A 52 4.89 -7.31 31.45
N VAL A 53 4.02 -6.95 32.40
CA VAL A 53 2.88 -6.05 32.15
C VAL A 53 3.35 -4.69 31.67
N ASN A 54 4.40 -4.13 32.27
CA ASN A 54 4.98 -2.85 31.84
C ASN A 54 5.52 -2.94 30.41
N VAL A 55 6.30 -3.98 30.10
CA VAL A 55 6.78 -4.22 28.73
C VAL A 55 5.60 -4.32 27.75
N GLN A 56 4.53 -5.03 28.10
CA GLN A 56 3.36 -5.11 27.22
C GLN A 56 2.71 -3.76 26.95
N LEU A 57 2.64 -2.89 27.97
CA LEU A 57 2.05 -1.58 27.85
C LEU A 57 2.91 -0.66 26.97
N GLU A 58 4.21 -0.61 27.23
CA GLU A 58 5.18 0.15 26.43
C GLU A 58 5.20 -0.32 24.96
N GLU A 59 5.23 -1.64 24.75
CA GLU A 59 5.25 -2.20 23.40
C GLU A 59 3.92 -2.01 22.66
N ALA A 60 2.79 -1.97 23.37
CA ALA A 60 1.49 -1.68 22.76
C ALA A 60 1.41 -0.23 22.28
N GLU A 61 1.89 0.73 23.07
CA GLU A 61 1.94 2.14 22.67
C GLU A 61 2.86 2.37 21.47
N ALA A 62 4.07 1.83 21.52
CA ALA A 62 5.02 1.99 20.42
C ALA A 62 4.59 1.22 19.15
N LEU A 63 3.94 0.07 19.28
CA LEU A 63 3.32 -0.62 18.14
C LEU A 63 2.22 0.23 17.48
N GLU A 64 1.45 1.00 18.24
CA GLU A 64 0.44 1.90 17.68
C GLU A 64 1.08 3.03 16.87
N GLN A 65 2.17 3.62 17.37
CA GLN A 65 2.93 4.64 16.63
C GLN A 65 3.50 4.07 15.32
N HIS A 66 4.11 2.88 15.38
CA HIS A 66 4.56 2.15 14.20
C HIS A 66 3.42 1.89 13.19
N ARG A 67 2.25 1.48 13.69
CA ARG A 67 1.06 1.21 12.86
C ARG A 67 0.62 2.46 12.10
N ILE A 68 0.62 3.62 12.74
CA ILE A 68 0.27 4.90 12.10
C ILE A 68 1.24 5.20 10.94
N LEU A 69 2.55 5.06 11.15
CA LEU A 69 3.56 5.28 10.12
C LEU A 69 3.38 4.33 8.92
N ARG A 70 3.21 3.04 9.21
CA ARG A 70 2.95 2.01 8.19
C ARG A 70 1.69 2.31 7.39
N ASN A 71 0.60 2.69 8.06
CA ASN A 71 -0.66 3.01 7.40
C ASN A 71 -0.53 4.25 6.51
N ASN A 72 0.16 5.30 6.97
CA ASN A 72 0.41 6.49 6.16
C ASN A 72 1.25 6.17 4.92
N TYR A 73 2.28 5.33 5.07
CA TYR A 73 3.09 4.86 3.95
C TYR A 73 2.24 4.07 2.94
N ALA A 74 1.45 3.10 3.40
CA ALA A 74 0.60 2.28 2.53
C ALA A 74 -0.49 3.11 1.83
N LEU A 75 -1.13 4.04 2.54
CA LEU A 75 -2.12 4.94 1.95
C LEU A 75 -1.50 5.78 0.83
N LEU A 76 -0.29 6.28 1.04
CA LEU A 76 0.42 7.08 0.06
C LEU A 76 0.79 6.26 -1.19
N GLU A 77 1.13 4.98 -1.04
CA GLU A 77 1.33 4.07 -2.18
C GLU A 77 0.05 3.91 -3.00
N VAL A 78 -1.07 3.62 -2.34
CA VAL A 78 -2.38 3.49 -3.00
C VAL A 78 -2.78 4.79 -3.72
N VAL A 79 -2.56 5.95 -3.09
CA VAL A 79 -2.84 7.25 -3.73
C VAL A 79 -1.97 7.46 -4.98
N LEU A 80 -0.67 7.14 -4.90
CA LEU A 80 0.22 7.27 -6.05
C LEU A 80 -0.15 6.30 -7.20
N GLU A 81 -0.58 5.08 -6.87
CA GLU A 81 -1.10 4.12 -7.86
C GLU A 81 -2.36 4.66 -8.55
N HIS A 82 -3.31 5.22 -7.79
CA HIS A 82 -4.50 5.84 -8.36
C HIS A 82 -4.17 7.05 -9.24
N ILE A 83 -3.22 7.89 -8.83
CA ILE A 83 -2.75 9.02 -9.63
C ILE A 83 -2.10 8.53 -10.92
N MET A 84 -1.31 7.47 -10.86
CA MET A 84 -0.69 6.87 -12.03
C MET A 84 -1.76 6.36 -13.01
N SER A 85 -2.75 5.58 -12.55
CA SER A 85 -3.86 5.12 -13.41
C SER A 85 -4.65 6.28 -14.00
N HIS A 86 -4.90 7.32 -13.21
CA HIS A 86 -5.60 8.51 -13.67
C HIS A 86 -4.80 9.28 -14.73
N LEU A 87 -3.50 9.44 -14.52
CA LEU A 87 -2.57 10.04 -15.47
C LEU A 87 -2.57 9.29 -16.82
N GLU A 88 -2.66 7.96 -16.80
CA GLU A 88 -2.81 7.16 -18.03
C GLU A 88 -4.10 7.49 -18.78
N CYS A 89 -5.22 7.63 -18.07
CA CYS A 89 -6.49 8.04 -18.67
C CYS A 89 -6.37 9.42 -19.33
N VAL A 90 -5.78 10.40 -18.64
CA VAL A 90 -5.56 11.75 -19.17
C VAL A 90 -4.69 11.73 -20.43
N ILE A 91 -3.59 10.96 -20.42
CA ILE A 91 -2.72 10.82 -21.60
C ILE A 91 -3.50 10.23 -22.78
N ILE A 92 -4.32 9.21 -22.54
CA ILE A 92 -5.16 8.58 -23.57
C ILE A 92 -6.18 9.58 -24.12
N GLU A 93 -6.83 10.35 -23.25
CA GLU A 93 -7.82 11.36 -23.61
C GLU A 93 -7.24 12.46 -24.50
N ILE A 94 -6.05 12.97 -24.14
CA ILE A 94 -5.32 13.96 -24.95
C ILE A 94 -4.97 13.39 -26.33
N LYS A 95 -4.40 12.17 -26.38
CA LYS A 95 -4.06 11.49 -27.64
C LYS A 95 -5.30 11.25 -28.50
N SER A 96 -6.41 10.86 -27.89
CA SER A 96 -7.69 10.65 -28.58
C SER A 96 -8.24 11.96 -29.16
N SER A 97 -8.24 13.03 -28.36
CA SER A 97 -8.72 14.35 -28.76
C SER A 97 -7.91 14.94 -29.92
N SER A 98 -6.58 14.81 -29.87
CA SER A 98 -5.67 15.19 -30.96
C SER A 98 -5.99 14.44 -32.27
N ARG A 99 -6.16 13.11 -32.20
CA ARG A 99 -6.54 12.29 -33.37
C ARG A 99 -7.89 12.69 -33.93
N LEU A 100 -8.87 12.92 -33.06
CA LEU A 100 -10.21 13.33 -33.47
C LEU A 100 -10.18 14.70 -34.16
N ALA A 101 -9.43 15.67 -33.62
CA ALA A 101 -9.24 16.96 -34.25
C ALA A 101 -8.59 16.84 -35.63
N HIS A 102 -7.60 15.96 -35.78
CA HIS A 102 -6.95 15.67 -37.06
C HIS A 102 -7.94 15.12 -38.10
N PHE A 103 -8.69 14.06 -37.76
CA PHE A 103 -9.64 13.43 -38.68
C PHE A 103 -10.82 14.33 -39.02
N LEU A 104 -11.32 15.11 -38.05
CA LEU A 104 -12.38 16.07 -38.29
C LEU A 104 -11.93 17.16 -39.29
N ASN A 105 -10.70 17.66 -39.13
CA ASN A 105 -10.15 18.63 -40.07
C ASN A 105 -10.02 18.04 -41.48
N LEU A 106 -9.56 16.80 -41.61
CA LEU A 106 -9.49 16.11 -42.90
C LEU A 106 -10.87 15.99 -43.56
N TYR A 107 -11.85 15.47 -42.82
CA TYR A 107 -13.22 15.29 -43.31
C TYR A 107 -13.82 16.61 -43.79
N CYS A 108 -13.78 17.64 -42.95
CA CYS A 108 -14.44 18.88 -43.31
C CYS A 108 -13.69 19.68 -44.40
N VAL A 109 -12.37 19.50 -44.58
CA VAL A 109 -11.66 20.04 -45.75
C VAL A 109 -12.11 19.35 -47.03
N GLN A 110 -12.30 18.03 -47.00
CA GLN A 110 -12.81 17.25 -48.15
C GLN A 110 -14.24 17.68 -48.53
N GLU A 111 -15.12 17.79 -47.54
CA GLU A 111 -16.53 18.15 -47.73
C GLU A 111 -16.76 19.66 -47.85
N ARG A 112 -15.69 20.48 -47.78
CA ARG A 112 -15.75 21.95 -47.82
C ARG A 112 -16.72 22.55 -46.79
N CYS A 113 -16.75 21.95 -45.60
CA CYS A 113 -17.63 22.31 -44.48
C CYS A 113 -16.96 23.25 -43.45
N LEU A 114 -15.73 23.69 -43.70
CA LEU A 114 -14.94 24.50 -42.75
C LEU A 114 -14.59 25.87 -43.34
N ASP A 115 -14.62 26.87 -42.47
CA ASP A 115 -13.89 28.13 -42.67
C ASP A 115 -12.41 27.98 -42.28
N GLU A 116 -11.58 28.93 -42.71
CA GLU A 116 -10.14 28.93 -42.41
C GLU A 116 -9.85 29.01 -40.91
N GLU A 117 -10.70 29.71 -40.15
CA GLU A 117 -10.58 29.89 -38.70
C GLU A 117 -10.72 28.55 -37.97
N THR A 118 -11.79 27.80 -38.24
CA THR A 118 -12.05 26.50 -37.62
C THR A 118 -11.02 25.45 -38.04
N SER A 119 -10.53 25.49 -39.29
CA SER A 119 -9.40 24.64 -39.71
C SER A 119 -8.10 24.98 -38.96
N SER A 120 -7.84 26.27 -38.71
CA SER A 120 -6.68 26.70 -37.92
C SER A 120 -6.74 26.24 -36.47
N LEU A 121 -7.94 26.26 -35.86
CA LEU A 121 -8.18 25.78 -34.49
C LEU A 121 -7.95 24.27 -34.39
N LEU A 122 -8.47 23.49 -35.33
CA LEU A 122 -8.24 22.04 -35.37
C LEU A 122 -6.77 21.67 -35.57
N LYS A 123 -6.03 22.43 -36.39
CA LYS A 123 -4.58 22.24 -36.54
C LYS A 123 -3.83 22.52 -35.24
N LYS A 124 -4.22 23.55 -34.48
CA LYS A 124 -3.64 23.84 -33.16
C LYS A 124 -3.93 22.71 -32.16
N LEU A 125 -5.17 22.20 -32.12
CA LEU A 125 -5.55 21.05 -31.29
C LEU A 125 -4.86 19.74 -31.69
N ASN A 126 -4.32 19.64 -32.90
CA ASN A 126 -3.53 18.49 -33.31
C ASN A 126 -2.05 18.58 -32.83
N GLN A 127 -1.54 19.78 -32.56
CA GLN A 127 -0.14 20.03 -32.20
C GLN A 127 0.14 19.93 -30.69
N ILE A 128 -0.65 19.14 -29.94
CA ILE A 128 -0.57 19.12 -28.48
C ILE A 128 0.79 18.55 -28.02
N ASN A 129 1.65 19.43 -27.50
CA ASN A 129 3.01 19.13 -27.04
C ASN A 129 3.08 18.69 -25.56
N ASN A 130 1.98 18.75 -24.81
CA ASN A 130 1.98 18.46 -23.36
C ASN A 130 1.96 16.96 -23.00
N VAL A 131 1.89 16.06 -23.98
CA VAL A 131 1.91 14.61 -23.70
C VAL A 131 3.26 14.16 -23.14
N SER A 132 4.37 14.74 -23.61
CA SER A 132 5.72 14.32 -23.23
C SER A 132 6.04 14.59 -21.76
N SER A 133 5.56 15.71 -21.20
CA SER A 133 5.73 16.02 -19.77
C SER A 133 4.94 15.07 -18.88
N LEU A 134 3.71 14.74 -19.28
CA LEU A 134 2.87 13.74 -18.58
C LEU A 134 3.47 12.33 -18.65
N GLU A 135 4.07 11.94 -19.77
CA GLU A 135 4.76 10.64 -19.90
C GLU A 135 6.05 10.58 -19.05
N ALA A 136 6.79 11.69 -18.95
CA ALA A 136 7.93 11.79 -18.05
C ALA A 136 7.51 11.64 -16.59
N LEU A 137 6.42 12.30 -16.19
CA LEU A 137 5.84 12.19 -14.85
C LEU A 137 5.40 10.75 -14.55
N LYS A 138 4.74 10.08 -15.51
CA LYS A 138 4.37 8.67 -15.39
C LYS A 138 5.60 7.79 -15.13
N THR A 139 6.69 8.04 -15.85
CA THR A 139 7.94 7.29 -15.68
C THR A 139 8.53 7.51 -14.28
N GLN A 140 8.51 8.75 -13.78
CA GLN A 140 8.95 9.07 -12.43
C GLN A 140 8.11 8.34 -11.37
N LEU A 141 6.78 8.33 -11.52
CA LEU A 141 5.86 7.60 -10.64
C LEU A 141 6.18 6.10 -10.59
N ILE A 142 6.37 5.47 -11.76
CA ILE A 142 6.71 4.04 -11.86
C ILE A 142 8.00 3.76 -11.09
N CYS A 143 9.03 4.58 -11.26
CA CYS A 143 10.29 4.42 -10.52
C CYS A 143 10.07 4.56 -9.02
N THR A 144 9.31 5.55 -8.55
CA THR A 144 9.06 5.77 -7.11
C THR A 144 8.18 4.69 -6.45
N ILE A 145 7.25 4.11 -7.20
CA ILE A 145 6.43 2.99 -6.72
C ILE A 145 7.26 1.71 -6.66
N ASN A 146 8.06 1.43 -7.71
CA ASN A 146 8.76 0.14 -7.85
C ASN A 146 10.13 0.08 -7.15
N ASN A 147 10.83 1.19 -6.91
CA ASN A 147 12.23 1.16 -6.42
C ASN A 147 12.39 0.89 -4.90
N ARG A 148 11.35 0.44 -4.17
CA ARG A 148 11.44 0.32 -2.70
C ARG A 148 11.17 -1.08 -2.14
N ASP A 149 11.79 -2.07 -2.77
CA ASP A 149 11.93 -3.42 -2.21
C ASP A 149 12.49 -3.41 -0.77
N HIS A 150 13.30 -2.41 -0.41
CA HIS A 150 13.90 -2.31 0.92
C HIS A 150 12.89 -2.18 2.07
N ILE A 151 11.91 -1.26 1.99
CA ILE A 151 10.89 -1.08 3.05
C ILE A 151 10.02 -2.33 3.17
N LYS A 152 9.74 -2.99 2.03
CA LYS A 152 9.00 -4.25 2.01
C LYS A 152 9.77 -5.37 2.73
N ILE A 153 11.06 -5.53 2.44
CA ILE A 153 11.93 -6.50 3.13
C ILE A 153 11.99 -6.20 4.64
N LEU A 154 12.15 -4.93 5.02
CA LEU A 154 12.17 -4.55 6.44
C LEU A 154 10.83 -4.87 7.14
N ASN A 155 9.70 -4.66 6.48
CA ASN A 155 8.39 -5.02 7.00
C ASN A 155 8.23 -6.54 7.17
N GLU A 156 8.69 -7.33 6.21
CA GLU A 156 8.65 -8.80 6.31
C GLU A 156 9.48 -9.29 7.51
N GLN A 157 10.68 -8.71 7.70
CA GLN A 157 11.52 -8.99 8.86
C GLN A 157 10.85 -8.58 10.18
N PHE A 158 10.23 -7.41 10.22
CA PHE A 158 9.49 -6.94 11.38
C PHE A 158 8.32 -7.87 11.74
N GLU A 159 7.53 -8.31 10.76
CA GLU A 159 6.42 -9.24 10.98
C GLU A 159 6.90 -10.59 11.54
N GLU A 160 8.03 -11.10 11.04
CA GLU A 160 8.64 -12.31 11.59
C GLU A 160 9.04 -12.11 13.06
N LYS A 161 9.74 -11.03 13.38
CA LYS A 161 10.20 -10.73 14.75
C LYS A 161 9.05 -10.43 15.70
N TYR A 162 8.02 -9.73 15.23
CA TYR A 162 6.80 -9.46 15.99
C TYR A 162 6.06 -10.76 16.34
N ASN A 163 5.96 -11.71 15.40
CA ASN A 163 5.37 -13.02 15.67
C ASN A 163 6.19 -13.81 16.70
N ASN A 164 7.52 -13.79 16.61
CA ASN A 164 8.40 -14.41 17.59
C ASN A 164 8.22 -13.78 18.99
N PHE A 165 8.16 -12.45 19.08
CA PHE A 165 7.87 -11.73 20.32
C PHE A 165 6.52 -12.11 20.90
N ARG A 166 5.45 -12.11 20.10
CA ARG A 166 4.10 -12.47 20.55
C ARG A 166 4.03 -13.90 21.10
N LEU A 167 4.71 -14.84 20.45
CA LEU A 167 4.80 -16.24 20.92
C LEU A 167 5.62 -16.33 22.22
N ALA A 168 6.77 -15.66 22.29
CA ALA A 168 7.59 -15.62 23.48
C ALA A 168 6.83 -15.04 24.67
N LEU A 169 6.10 -13.94 24.47
CA LEU A 169 5.27 -13.29 25.47
C LEU A 169 4.16 -14.21 26.00
N LYS A 170 3.47 -14.92 25.10
CA LYS A 170 2.44 -15.90 25.49
C LYS A 170 3.03 -17.06 26.30
N ASN A 171 4.16 -17.61 25.84
CA ASN A 171 4.83 -18.70 26.55
C ASN A 171 5.33 -18.25 27.92
N PHE A 172 5.87 -17.03 28.01
CA PHE A 172 6.35 -16.45 29.27
C PHE A 172 5.22 -16.34 30.30
N LYS A 173 4.03 -15.87 29.87
CA LYS A 173 2.84 -15.82 30.73
C LYS A 173 2.41 -17.19 31.24
N ILE A 174 2.34 -18.19 30.35
CA ILE A 174 1.96 -19.56 30.71
C ILE A 174 2.95 -20.13 31.72
N ILE A 175 4.26 -19.95 31.49
CA ILE A 175 5.29 -20.47 32.40
C ILE A 175 5.24 -19.76 33.75
N LEU A 176 4.92 -18.46 33.77
CA LEU A 176 4.66 -17.79 35.03
C LEU A 176 3.43 -18.41 35.71
N GLU A 177 2.31 -18.62 35.02
CA GLU A 177 1.08 -19.16 35.63
C GLU A 177 1.20 -20.61 36.14
N ILE A 178 2.08 -21.43 35.54
CA ILE A 178 2.37 -22.79 36.02
C ILE A 178 3.30 -22.72 37.23
N LEU A 179 2.72 -22.72 38.43
CA LEU A 179 3.44 -22.81 39.70
C LEU A 179 4.40 -24.03 39.72
N ASN A 180 5.61 -23.84 40.27
CA ASN A 180 6.78 -24.76 40.36
C ASN A 180 7.90 -24.61 39.31
N VAL A 181 8.22 -23.38 38.88
CA VAL A 181 9.44 -23.13 38.09
C VAL A 181 10.58 -22.71 39.02
N HIS A 182 11.71 -23.44 39.00
CA HIS A 182 12.91 -23.06 39.75
C HIS A 182 13.48 -21.71 39.28
N ASN A 183 14.02 -20.92 40.22
CA ASN A 183 14.58 -19.58 39.95
C ASN A 183 15.62 -19.55 38.82
N ASP A 184 16.48 -20.58 38.70
CA ASP A 184 17.48 -20.66 37.63
C ASP A 184 16.84 -20.80 36.24
N SER A 185 15.76 -21.58 36.14
CA SER A 185 14.99 -21.74 34.90
C SER A 185 14.26 -20.45 34.55
N LEU A 186 13.72 -19.76 35.55
CA LEU A 186 13.07 -18.45 35.41
C LEU A 186 14.05 -17.38 34.91
N SER A 187 15.27 -17.36 35.44
CA SER A 187 16.35 -16.45 35.03
C SER A 187 16.78 -16.69 33.59
N LYS A 188 16.95 -17.95 33.18
CA LYS A 188 17.25 -18.32 31.79
C LYS A 188 16.13 -17.90 30.83
N LEU A 189 14.88 -18.16 31.21
CA LEU A 189 13.71 -17.77 30.43
C LEU A 189 13.63 -16.25 30.29
N LYS A 190 13.87 -15.49 31.37
CA LYS A 190 13.92 -14.02 31.36
C LYS A 190 14.94 -13.51 30.35
N LYS A 191 16.14 -14.10 30.34
CA LYS A 191 17.20 -13.73 29.40
C LYS A 191 16.78 -13.98 27.95
N GLN A 192 16.23 -15.16 27.65
CA GLN A 192 15.75 -15.50 26.30
C GLN A 192 14.62 -14.57 25.84
N PHE A 193 13.68 -14.24 26.73
CA PHE A 193 12.61 -13.30 26.41
C PHE A 193 13.17 -11.90 26.09
N LYS A 194 14.15 -11.42 26.88
CA LYS A 194 14.81 -10.12 26.64
C LYS A 194 15.54 -10.09 25.30
N GLU A 195 16.21 -11.17 24.90
CA GLU A 195 16.85 -11.26 23.59
C GLU A 195 15.83 -11.13 22.44
N ILE A 196 14.69 -11.84 22.53
CA ILE A 196 13.61 -11.76 21.53
C ILE A 196 12.98 -10.36 21.51
N LEU A 197 12.75 -9.75 22.67
CA LEU A 197 12.22 -8.40 22.79
C LEU A 197 13.16 -7.38 22.14
N MET A 198 14.47 -7.45 22.41
CA MET A 198 15.45 -6.55 21.80
C MET A 198 15.51 -6.69 20.28
N ASP A 199 15.48 -7.92 19.76
CA ASP A 199 15.44 -8.18 18.32
C ASP A 199 14.21 -7.52 17.66
N TYR A 200 13.04 -7.68 18.28
CA TYR A 200 11.79 -7.07 17.82
C TYR A 200 11.84 -5.54 17.86
N GLN A 201 12.24 -4.97 19.01
CA GLN A 201 12.39 -3.52 19.18
C GLN A 201 13.38 -2.93 18.18
N HIS A 202 14.50 -3.62 17.93
CA HIS A 202 15.51 -3.19 16.98
C HIS A 202 14.94 -3.08 15.55
N CYS A 203 14.25 -4.11 15.08
CA CYS A 203 13.59 -4.07 13.77
C CYS A 203 12.52 -2.96 13.70
N ARG A 204 11.73 -2.77 14.76
CA ARG A 204 10.75 -1.67 14.83
C ARG A 204 11.42 -0.31 14.71
N CYS A 205 12.45 -0.05 15.51
CA CYS A 205 13.18 1.22 15.52
C CYS A 205 13.81 1.55 14.16
N ILE A 206 14.33 0.55 13.45
CA ILE A 206 14.81 0.74 12.07
C ILE A 206 13.67 1.21 11.17
N LEU A 207 12.53 0.52 11.18
CA LEU A 207 11.38 0.91 10.37
C LEU A 207 10.82 2.29 10.74
N GLU A 208 10.70 2.60 12.03
CA GLU A 208 10.24 3.92 12.51
C GLU A 208 11.18 5.05 12.07
N ARG A 209 12.47 4.76 11.91
CA ARG A 209 13.42 5.72 11.34
C ARG A 209 13.31 5.83 9.82
N GLU A 210 13.11 4.72 9.12
CA GLU A 210 13.06 4.68 7.64
C GLU A 210 11.73 5.22 7.08
N TYR A 211 10.60 4.97 7.76
CA TYR A 211 9.28 5.37 7.31
C TYR A 211 9.16 6.87 7.03
N PRO A 212 9.57 7.80 7.92
CA PRO A 212 9.50 9.23 7.66
C PRO A 212 10.21 9.65 6.38
N PHE A 213 11.39 9.11 6.09
CA PHE A 213 12.12 9.42 4.85
C PHE A 213 11.39 8.88 3.63
N ALA A 214 10.87 7.65 3.72
CA ALA A 214 10.12 7.03 2.65
C ALA A 214 8.81 7.77 2.33
N ILE A 215 8.10 8.18 3.36
CA ILE A 215 6.87 8.98 3.26
C ILE A 215 7.19 10.35 2.66
N ALA A 216 8.23 11.03 3.14
CA ALA A 216 8.60 12.36 2.64
C ALA A 216 8.96 12.34 1.14
N GLU A 217 9.71 11.33 0.68
CA GLU A 217 10.05 11.20 -0.74
C GLU A 217 8.80 10.96 -1.61
N LYS A 218 7.94 10.02 -1.21
CA LYS A 218 6.69 9.75 -1.93
C LYS A 218 5.75 10.97 -1.90
N ALA A 219 5.70 11.71 -0.80
CA ALA A 219 4.89 12.92 -0.67
C ALA A 219 5.39 14.04 -1.60
N LYS A 220 6.71 14.15 -1.79
CA LYS A 220 7.29 15.06 -2.77
C LYS A 220 6.86 14.70 -4.20
N VAL A 221 6.95 13.42 -4.56
CA VAL A 221 6.50 12.95 -5.89
C VAL A 221 5.00 13.17 -6.07
N LEU A 222 4.20 12.92 -5.03
CA LEU A 222 2.77 13.23 -5.02
C LEU A 222 2.52 14.73 -5.32
N LEU A 223 3.23 15.62 -4.64
CA LEU A 223 3.11 17.07 -4.85
C LEU A 223 3.45 17.48 -6.28
N ASP A 224 4.57 16.97 -6.81
CA ASP A 224 5.00 17.25 -8.19
C ASP A 224 3.93 16.75 -9.17
N CYS A 225 3.38 15.55 -8.94
CA CYS A 225 2.32 14.98 -9.78
C CYS A 225 1.04 15.81 -9.76
N LEU A 226 0.55 16.18 -8.58
CA LEU A 226 -0.66 16.97 -8.43
C LEU A 226 -0.51 18.35 -9.08
N THR A 227 0.68 18.95 -8.98
CA THR A 227 0.97 20.25 -9.61
C THR A 227 0.94 20.13 -11.13
N SER A 228 1.68 19.19 -11.71
CA SER A 228 1.72 18.99 -13.17
C SER A 228 0.39 18.52 -13.77
N LEU A 229 -0.37 17.69 -13.04
CA LEU A 229 -1.73 17.32 -13.43
C LEU A 229 -2.67 18.53 -13.39
N GLY A 230 -2.59 19.36 -12.35
CA GLY A 230 -3.37 20.58 -12.24
C GLY A 230 -3.13 21.55 -13.39
N GLU A 231 -1.87 21.74 -13.78
CA GLU A 231 -1.51 22.52 -14.97
C GLU A 231 -2.08 21.90 -16.24
N SER A 232 -1.91 20.58 -16.41
CA SER A 232 -2.41 19.85 -17.58
C SER A 232 -3.93 19.92 -17.71
N TYR A 233 -4.66 19.92 -16.60
CA TYR A 233 -6.10 20.11 -16.58
C TYR A 233 -6.54 21.49 -17.03
N LYS A 234 -5.77 22.53 -16.70
CA LYS A 234 -6.05 23.88 -17.17
C LYS A 234 -5.98 23.92 -18.71
N TYR A 235 -4.92 23.34 -19.28
CA TYR A 235 -4.80 23.21 -20.73
C TYR A 235 -5.94 22.38 -21.33
N PHE A 236 -6.26 21.23 -20.73
CA PHE A 236 -7.32 20.35 -21.22
C PHE A 236 -8.71 21.03 -21.21
N LYS A 237 -9.01 21.83 -20.19
CA LYS A 237 -10.26 22.60 -20.12
C LYS A 237 -10.39 23.59 -21.29
N ASP A 238 -9.31 24.29 -21.61
CA ASP A 238 -9.31 25.25 -22.72
C ASP A 238 -9.47 24.52 -24.06
N GLU A 239 -8.74 23.41 -24.26
CA GLU A 239 -8.79 22.60 -25.48
C GLU A 239 -10.14 21.92 -25.69
N SER A 240 -10.71 21.30 -24.66
CA SER A 240 -12.05 20.69 -24.71
C SER A 240 -13.13 21.72 -25.01
N GLY A 241 -13.00 22.95 -24.50
CA GLY A 241 -13.87 24.06 -24.86
C GLY A 241 -13.78 24.43 -26.35
N ILE A 242 -12.56 24.51 -26.90
CA ILE A 242 -12.36 24.75 -28.34
C ILE A 242 -12.95 23.61 -29.16
N LEU A 243 -12.67 22.35 -28.81
CA LEU A 243 -13.16 21.18 -29.53
C LEU A 243 -14.70 21.12 -29.53
N GLY A 244 -15.34 21.42 -28.40
CA GLY A 244 -16.80 21.52 -28.30
C GLY A 244 -17.39 22.64 -29.16
N ASN A 245 -16.71 23.79 -29.27
CA ASN A 245 -17.11 24.85 -30.19
C ASN A 245 -17.00 24.40 -31.66
N VAL A 246 -15.89 23.75 -32.02
CA VAL A 246 -15.68 23.23 -33.37
C VAL A 246 -16.76 22.21 -33.74
N PHE A 247 -17.10 21.28 -32.85
CA PHE A 247 -18.18 20.31 -33.11
C PHE A 247 -19.51 20.98 -33.39
N ARG A 248 -19.87 22.03 -32.62
CA ARG A 248 -21.11 22.77 -32.85
C ARG A 248 -21.11 23.49 -34.21
N ASN A 249 -19.99 24.09 -34.59
CA ASN A 249 -19.88 24.79 -35.87
C ASN A 249 -19.91 23.82 -37.04
N VAL A 250 -19.16 22.72 -36.97
CA VAL A 250 -19.17 21.67 -37.99
C VAL A 250 -20.57 21.07 -38.13
N ALA A 251 -21.24 20.74 -37.02
CA ALA A 251 -22.60 20.22 -37.05
C ALA A 251 -23.58 21.18 -37.74
N ARG A 252 -23.50 22.48 -37.45
CA ARG A 252 -24.32 23.51 -38.12
C ARG A 252 -24.05 23.55 -39.62
N ASN A 253 -22.78 23.58 -40.01
CA ASN A 253 -22.38 23.65 -41.42
C ASN A 253 -22.79 22.39 -42.21
N ILE A 254 -22.71 21.21 -41.59
CA ILE A 254 -23.20 19.96 -42.19
C ILE A 254 -24.71 20.03 -42.42
N GLN A 255 -25.49 20.44 -41.40
CA GLN A 255 -26.95 20.58 -41.54
C GLN A 255 -27.34 21.56 -42.65
N GLU A 256 -26.65 22.70 -42.74
CA GLU A 256 -26.88 23.69 -43.81
C GLU A 256 -26.52 23.13 -45.20
N ASN A 257 -25.39 22.41 -45.33
CA ASN A 257 -24.98 21.80 -46.59
C ASN A 257 -25.88 20.63 -47.03
N GLU A 258 -26.33 19.79 -46.10
CA GLU A 258 -27.28 18.70 -46.37
C GLU A 258 -28.63 19.26 -46.84
N TYR A 259 -29.11 20.35 -46.20
CA TYR A 259 -30.29 21.06 -46.64
C TYR A 259 -30.15 21.63 -48.07
N ILE A 260 -28.97 22.15 -48.43
CA ILE A 260 -28.67 22.64 -49.78
C ILE A 260 -28.66 21.49 -50.81
N LEU A 261 -28.04 20.35 -50.48
CA LEU A 261 -27.97 19.19 -51.37
C LEU A 261 -29.36 18.60 -51.63
N VAL A 262 -30.16 18.37 -50.59
CA VAL A 262 -31.55 17.88 -50.70
C VAL A 262 -32.40 18.86 -51.51
N LYS A 263 -32.24 20.18 -51.30
CA LYS A 263 -32.96 21.20 -52.07
C LYS A 263 -32.55 21.21 -53.55
N LYS A 264 -31.28 21.02 -53.87
CA LYS A 264 -30.79 20.89 -55.26
C LYS A 264 -31.35 19.64 -55.93
N GLU A 265 -31.36 18.50 -55.23
CA GLU A 265 -31.85 17.24 -55.74
C GLU A 265 -33.37 17.29 -56.02
N ASN A 266 -34.13 17.93 -55.12
CA ASN A 266 -35.56 18.17 -55.31
C ASN A 266 -35.86 19.13 -56.48
N LEU A 267 -35.00 20.11 -56.75
CA LEU A 267 -35.15 21.00 -57.91
C LEU A 267 -34.83 20.29 -59.22
N LEU A 268 -33.82 19.43 -59.23
CA LEU A 268 -33.45 18.62 -60.40
C LEU A 268 -34.53 17.57 -60.73
N SER A 269 -35.10 16.91 -59.72
CA SER A 269 -36.20 15.96 -59.92
C SER A 269 -37.48 16.64 -60.41
N ALA A 270 -37.79 17.86 -59.92
CA ALA A 270 -38.89 18.66 -60.41
C ALA A 270 -38.72 19.08 -61.89
N GLN A 271 -37.50 19.49 -62.28
CA GLN A 271 -37.18 19.85 -63.68
C GLN A 271 -37.28 18.66 -64.64
N CYS A 272 -36.79 17.48 -64.23
CA CYS A 272 -36.94 16.25 -65.01
C CYS A 272 -38.40 15.80 -65.15
N SER A 273 -39.25 16.07 -64.15
CA SER A 273 -40.68 15.75 -64.20
C SER A 273 -41.44 16.65 -65.19
N THR A 274 -41.10 17.94 -65.24
CA THR A 274 -41.70 18.89 -66.19
C THR A 274 -41.21 18.74 -67.63
N ALA A 275 -40.04 18.15 -67.87
CA ALA A 275 -39.51 17.92 -69.21
C ALA A 275 -40.09 16.67 -69.90
N ASN A 276 -40.74 15.78 -69.15
CA ASN A 276 -41.39 14.57 -69.64
C ASN A 276 -42.92 14.70 -69.74
N SER A 277 -43.45 15.91 -69.54
CA SER A 277 -44.88 16.27 -69.70
C SER A 277 -45.09 17.04 -71.00
#